data_AF-A0A557WMQ2-F1
#
_entry.id   AF-A0A557WMQ2-F1
#
_cell.length_a   1.000
_cell.length_b   1.000
_cell.length_c   1.000
_cell.angle_alpha   90.00
_cell.angle_beta   90.00
_cell.angle_gamma   90.00
#
_symmetry.space_group_name_H-M   'P 1'
#
loop_
_entity.id
_entity.type
_entity.pdbx_description
1 polymer ?
#
loop_
_entity_poly.entity_id
_entity_poly.type
_entity_poly.pdbx_seq_one_letter_code
_entity_poly.pdbx_strand_id
1 'polypeptide(L)'
;MVFQDESGFSLLPPVRGTWAPKGHTPVLRHRFSWTRMSMSGALAYRPDASQAALVFQIKEGSYNTDSLIEFLTDLHTHFGADKIT
;
A
#
# COMPACT_ATOMS: atom_id res chain seq x y z
N MET A 1 -19.04 -2.89 -6.11
CA MET A 1 -18.25 -3.95 -5.42
C MET A 1 -16.93 -3.34 -4.99
N VAL A 2 -16.48 -3.59 -3.76
CA VAL A 2 -15.22 -3.04 -3.23
C VAL A 2 -14.36 -4.19 -2.72
N PHE A 3 -13.09 -4.22 -3.12
CA PHE A 3 -12.08 -5.16 -2.63
C PHE A 3 -11.02 -4.40 -1.86
N GLN A 4 -10.66 -4.89 -0.68
CA GLN A 4 -9.66 -4.26 0.18
C GLN A 4 -8.52 -5.24 0.45
N ASP A 5 -7.29 -4.72 0.46
CA ASP A 5 -6.11 -5.47 0.85
C ASP A 5 -5.06 -4.53 1.49
N GLU A 6 -4.12 -5.12 2.21
CA GLU A 6 -2.99 -4.44 2.81
C GLU A 6 -1.67 -4.78 2.11
N SER A 7 -0.75 -3.82 2.08
CA SER A 7 0.58 -4.00 1.49
C SER A 7 1.66 -3.37 2.37
N GLY A 8 2.74 -4.12 2.61
CA GLY A 8 3.93 -3.60 3.29
C GLY A 8 4.97 -3.12 2.30
N PHE A 9 5.54 -1.94 2.54
CA PHE A 9 6.68 -1.43 1.79
C PHE A 9 7.97 -1.59 2.59
N SER A 10 8.96 -2.19 1.94
CA SER A 10 10.33 -2.12 2.39
C SER A 10 10.95 -0.81 1.89
N LEU A 11 11.58 -0.06 2.79
CA LEU A 11 12.40 1.10 2.41
C LEU A 11 13.81 0.68 1.95
N LEU A 12 14.07 -0.62 1.85
CA LEU A 12 15.30 -1.11 1.22
C LEU A 12 15.27 -0.74 -0.27
N PRO A 13 16.32 -0.11 -0.80
CA PRO A 13 16.37 0.24 -2.21
C PRO A 13 16.34 -1.03 -3.06
N PRO A 14 15.45 -1.15 -4.06
CA PRO A 14 15.41 -2.30 -4.96
C PRO A 14 16.68 -2.31 -5.82
N VAL A 15 17.48 -3.36 -5.70
CA VAL A 15 18.73 -3.51 -6.45
C VAL A 15 18.43 -4.26 -7.75
N ARG A 16 18.32 -3.53 -8.86
CA ARG A 16 18.08 -4.14 -10.19
C ARG A 16 19.37 -4.42 -10.98
N GLY A 17 20.49 -3.79 -10.62
CA GLY A 17 21.80 -3.97 -11.24
C GLY A 17 22.87 -3.12 -10.56
N THR A 18 24.14 -3.52 -10.67
CA THR A 18 25.29 -2.81 -10.08
C THR A 18 26.44 -2.74 -11.08
N TRP A 19 27.23 -1.67 -11.06
CA TRP A 19 28.47 -1.53 -11.86
C TRP A 19 29.70 -2.16 -11.17
N ALA A 20 29.49 -3.20 -10.36
CA ALA A 20 30.59 -3.85 -9.66
C ALA A 20 31.54 -4.58 -10.63
N PRO A 21 32.83 -4.71 -10.28
CA PRO A 21 33.80 -5.45 -11.09
C PRO A 21 33.34 -6.88 -11.38
N LYS A 22 33.56 -7.34 -12.62
CA LYS A 22 33.24 -8.71 -13.03
C LYS A 22 34.01 -9.71 -12.15
N GLY A 23 33.34 -10.79 -11.75
CA GLY A 23 33.91 -11.83 -10.90
C GLY A 23 33.99 -11.50 -9.41
N HIS A 24 33.46 -10.34 -8.98
CA HIS A 24 33.43 -9.93 -7.57
C HIS A 24 31.99 -9.76 -7.09
N THR A 25 31.67 -10.26 -5.89
CA THR A 25 30.36 -10.06 -5.28
C THR A 25 30.15 -8.56 -4.98
N PRO A 26 29.09 -7.93 -5.51
CA PRO A 26 28.81 -6.52 -5.23
C PRO A 26 28.54 -6.29 -3.74
N VAL A 27 29.17 -5.25 -3.15
CA VAL A 27 28.87 -4.79 -1.79
C VAL A 27 28.02 -3.54 -1.87
N LEU A 28 26.80 -3.62 -1.35
CA LEU A 28 25.85 -2.51 -1.35
C LEU A 28 25.81 -1.88 0.04
N ARG A 29 26.17 -0.60 0.10
CA ARG A 29 26.09 0.20 1.32
C ARG A 29 24.89 1.11 1.21
N HIS A 30 23.91 0.93 2.08
CA HIS A 30 22.77 1.84 2.20
C HIS A 30 22.46 2.06 3.68
N ARG A 31 21.73 3.15 3.97
CA ARG A 31 21.23 3.38 5.31
C ARG A 31 20.08 2.41 5.55
N PHE A 32 20.27 1.47 6.47
CA PHE A 32 19.25 0.50 6.84
C PHE A 32 18.39 1.12 7.94
N SER A 33 17.10 1.33 7.68
CA SER A 33 16.13 1.58 8.74
C SER A 33 15.14 0.42 8.75
N TRP A 34 14.78 -0.05 9.95
CA TRP A 34 13.70 -1.02 10.16
C TRP A 34 12.31 -0.38 9.99
N THR A 35 12.25 0.88 9.56
CA THR A 35 10.99 1.59 9.35
C THR A 35 10.21 0.88 8.26
N ARG A 36 9.08 0.27 8.64
CA ARG A 36 8.11 -0.27 7.71
C ARG A 36 7.08 0.81 7.41
N MET A 37 6.72 0.97 6.15
CA MET A 37 5.47 1.62 5.79
C MET A 37 4.47 0.56 5.39
N SER A 38 3.20 0.81 5.68
CA SER A 38 2.09 -0.03 5.24
C SER A 38 1.06 0.81 4.52
N MET A 39 0.39 0.20 3.55
CA MET A 39 -0.77 0.75 2.87
C MET A 39 -1.98 -0.15 3.11
N SER A 40 -3.13 0.47 3.34
CA SER A 40 -4.42 -0.17 3.14
C SER A 40 -5.02 0.43 1.88
N GLY A 41 -5.40 -0.42 0.94
CA GLY A 41 -5.95 -0.02 -0.36
C GLY A 41 -7.31 -0.65 -0.60
N ALA A 42 -8.21 0.09 -1.22
CA ALA A 42 -9.52 -0.36 -1.65
C ALA A 42 -9.75 -0.05 -3.13
N LEU A 43 -10.06 -1.08 -3.91
CA LEU A 43 -10.49 -0.99 -5.30
C LEU A 43 -12.01 -1.11 -5.37
N ALA A 44 -12.67 -0.03 -5.79
CA ALA A 44 -14.11 0.02 -5.96
C ALA A 44 -14.46 -0.03 -7.45
N TYR A 45 -15.43 -0.88 -7.81
CA TYR A 45 -15.98 -1.01 -9.16
C TYR A 45 -17.49 -0.80 -9.14
N ARG A 46 -18.00 -0.08 -10.14
CA ARG A 46 -19.44 -0.09 -10.41
C ARG A 46 -19.84 -1.48 -10.92
N PRO A 47 -21.02 -2.00 -10.53
CA PRO A 47 -21.46 -3.33 -10.98
C PRO A 47 -21.55 -3.49 -12.51
N ASP A 48 -21.79 -2.39 -13.23
CA ASP A 48 -21.85 -2.34 -14.69
C ASP A 48 -20.48 -2.18 -15.38
N ALA A 49 -19.39 -2.22 -14.61
CA ALA A 49 -18.01 -2.01 -15.06
C ALA A 49 -17.72 -0.65 -15.72
N SER A 50 -18.63 0.33 -15.61
CA SER A 50 -18.45 1.65 -16.24
C SER A 50 -17.40 2.52 -15.57
N GLN A 51 -17.13 2.29 -14.27
CA GLN A 51 -16.16 3.07 -13.50
C GLN A 51 -15.43 2.22 -12.46
N ALA A 52 -14.22 2.65 -12.14
CA ALA A 52 -13.40 2.13 -11.07
C ALA A 52 -12.74 3.28 -10.30
N ALA A 53 -12.47 3.06 -9.01
CA ALA A 53 -11.75 3.98 -8.15
C ALA A 53 -10.76 3.20 -7.26
N LEU A 54 -9.61 3.82 -7.00
CA LEU A 54 -8.62 3.34 -6.04
C LEU A 54 -8.53 4.36 -4.90
N VAL A 55 -8.85 3.93 -3.68
CA VAL A 55 -8.69 4.72 -2.46
C VAL A 55 -7.64 4.02 -1.60
N PHE A 56 -6.69 4.77 -1.06
CA PHE A 56 -5.64 4.19 -0.23
C PHE A 56 -5.17 5.15 0.85
N GLN A 57 -4.69 4.58 1.95
CA GLN A 57 -4.02 5.28 3.03
C GLN A 57 -2.65 4.65 3.24
N ILE A 58 -1.63 5.48 3.47
CA ILE A 58 -0.27 5.03 3.82
C ILE A 58 0.02 5.49 5.23
N LYS A 59 0.62 4.61 6.03
CA LYS A 59 1.08 4.92 7.38
C LYS A 59 2.46 4.34 7.66
N GLU A 60 3.14 4.91 8.64
CA GLU A 60 4.30 4.27 9.27
C GLU A 60 3.84 3.13 10.20
N GLY A 61 4.57 2.03 10.19
CA GLY A 61 4.24 0.81 10.92
C GLY A 61 3.10 0.01 10.29
N SER A 62 2.66 -1.05 10.97
CA SER A 62 1.56 -1.91 10.53
C SER A 62 0.18 -1.32 10.87
N TYR A 63 -0.84 -1.75 10.15
CA TYR A 63 -2.22 -1.53 10.57
C TYR A 63 -2.52 -2.39 11.82
N ASN A 64 -3.24 -1.78 12.75
CA ASN A 64 -3.92 -2.44 13.85
C ASN A 64 -5.43 -2.17 13.71
N THR A 65 -6.23 -2.77 14.59
CA THR A 65 -7.69 -2.62 14.58
C THR A 65 -8.14 -1.16 14.50
N ASP A 66 -7.59 -0.28 15.33
CA ASP A 66 -8.02 1.12 15.39
C ASP A 66 -7.71 1.86 14.07
N SER A 67 -6.48 1.73 13.56
CA SER A 67 -6.10 2.38 12.29
C SER A 67 -6.83 1.78 11.08
N LEU A 68 -7.25 0.51 11.15
CA LEU A 68 -8.05 -0.09 10.08
C LEU A 68 -9.50 0.40 10.13
N ILE A 69 -10.06 0.60 11.33
CA ILE A 69 -11.37 1.23 11.50
C ILE A 69 -11.36 2.67 10.97
N GLU A 70 -10.29 3.43 11.23
CA GLU A 70 -10.10 4.78 10.69
C GLU A 70 -10.13 4.77 9.16
N PHE A 71 -9.32 3.90 8.54
CA PHE A 71 -9.32 3.71 7.08
C PHE A 71 -10.71 3.38 6.52
N LEU A 72 -11.45 2.46 7.14
CA LEU A 72 -12.79 2.07 6.68
C LEU A 72 -13.80 3.20 6.85
N THR A 73 -13.65 4.02 7.89
CA THR A 73 -14.49 5.20 8.14
C THR A 73 -14.26 6.25 7.06
N ASP A 74 -13.00 6.51 6.72
CA ASP A 74 -12.62 7.42 5.62
C ASP A 74 -13.12 6.91 4.27
N LEU A 75 -12.96 5.60 4.02
CA LEU A 75 -13.43 4.93 2.81
C LEU A 75 -14.95 5.07 2.64
N HIS A 76 -15.71 4.83 3.72
CA HIS A 76 -17.17 4.97 3.72
C HIS A 76 -17.59 6.42 3.48
N THR A 77 -16.86 7.39 4.04
CA THR A 77 -17.13 8.81 3.82
C THR A 77 -16.83 9.24 2.38
N HIS A 78 -15.76 8.70 1.78
CA HIS A 78 -15.33 9.04 0.43
C HIS A 78 -16.35 8.69 -0.66
N PHE A 79 -16.99 7.53 -0.58
CA PHE A 79 -17.97 7.09 -1.59
C PHE A 79 -19.37 7.67 -1.38
N GLY A 80 -19.57 8.49 -0.35
CA GLY A 80 -20.90 8.87 0.13
C GLY A 80 -21.55 7.67 0.80
N ALA A 81 -22.15 7.88 1.97
CA ALA A 81 -22.83 6.85 2.76
C ALA A 81 -24.11 6.27 2.08
N ASP A 82 -24.22 6.36 0.75
CA ASP A 82 -25.29 5.72 0.01
C ASP A 82 -25.07 4.22 0.07
N LYS A 83 -25.96 3.56 0.81
CA LYS A 83 -26.03 2.11 0.85
C LYS A 83 -26.02 1.59 -0.58
N ILE A 84 -24.94 0.89 -0.92
CA ILE A 84 -24.89 0.02 -2.10
C ILE A 84 -25.89 -1.11 -1.81
N THR A 85 -27.16 -0.85 -2.12
CA THR A 85 -28.28 -1.79 -1.99
C THR A 85 -28.55 -2.39 -3.36
#